data_AF-A0A164D7V0-F1
#
_entry.id   AF-A0A164D7V0-F1
#
_cell.length_a   1.000
_cell.length_b   1.000
_cell.length_c   1.000
_cell.angle_alpha   90.00
_cell.angle_beta   90.00
_cell.angle_gamma   90.00
#
_symmetry.space_group_name_H-M   'P 1'
#
loop_
_entity.id
_entity.type
_entity.pdbx_description
1 polymer ?
#
loop_
_entity_poly.entity_id
_entity_poly.type
_entity_poly.pdbx_seq_one_letter_code
_entity_poly.pdbx_strand_id
1 'polypeptide(L)'
;SGISKRNARKSCAIAAFMNDVPLIKTQCRKKFADWRGPEVVYIGANQWAFSATKPHDIVFSCPPNVGQPPLRTLTLPAVGIFEVPLGCR
;
A
#
# COMPACT_ATOMS: atom_id res chain seq x y z
N SER A 1 -32.19 3.53 -12.70
CA SER A 1 -32.03 3.67 -11.24
C SER A 1 -31.13 4.87 -10.97
N GLY A 2 -31.68 5.97 -10.45
CA GLY A 2 -30.94 7.23 -10.27
C GLY A 2 -30.19 7.27 -8.94
N ILE A 3 -28.89 7.60 -8.98
CA ILE A 3 -28.09 7.82 -7.78
C ILE A 3 -28.45 9.18 -7.18
N SER A 4 -29.07 9.18 -6.00
CA SER A 4 -29.31 10.38 -5.20
C SER A 4 -27.96 10.97 -4.74
N LYS A 5 -27.42 11.92 -5.51
CA LYS A 5 -26.27 12.73 -5.09
C LYS A 5 -26.71 13.75 -4.04
N ARG A 6 -26.84 13.32 -2.78
CA ARG A 6 -26.75 14.28 -1.65
C ARG A 6 -25.38 14.91 -1.77
N ASN A 7 -25.33 16.25 -1.80
CA ASN A 7 -24.11 17.07 -1.84
C ASN A 7 -22.94 16.32 -1.22
N ALA A 8 -22.04 15.82 -2.08
CA ALA A 8 -20.96 14.95 -1.66
C ALA A 8 -20.09 15.76 -0.69
N ARG A 9 -20.29 15.56 0.63
CA ARG A 9 -19.28 15.92 1.61
C ARG A 9 -18.04 15.15 1.17
N LYS A 10 -17.09 15.85 0.54
CA LYS A 10 -15.82 15.28 0.14
C LYS A 10 -15.19 14.71 1.40
N SER A 11 -15.23 13.39 1.56
CA SER A 11 -14.67 12.76 2.76
C SER A 11 -13.17 13.04 2.82
N CYS A 12 -12.57 12.96 4.02
CA CYS A 12 -11.13 13.10 4.17
C CYS A 12 -10.34 12.16 3.22
N ALA A 13 -10.83 10.94 3.00
CA ALA A 13 -10.22 9.99 2.09
C ALA A 13 -10.20 10.50 0.63
N ILE A 14 -11.29 11.11 0.17
CA ILE A 14 -11.37 11.71 -1.17
C ILE A 14 -10.46 12.94 -1.26
N ALA A 15 -10.43 13.78 -0.23
CA ALA A 15 -9.55 14.95 -0.16
C ALA A 15 -8.07 14.57 -0.21
N ALA A 16 -7.67 13.53 0.55
CA ALA A 16 -6.32 12.99 0.54
C ALA A 16 -5.95 12.39 -0.81
N PHE A 17 -6.85 11.61 -1.42
CA PHE A 17 -6.64 11.03 -2.76
C PHE A 17 -6.47 12.11 -3.84
N MET A 18 -7.28 13.17 -3.81
CA MET A 18 -7.22 14.27 -4.77
C MET A 18 -6.13 15.32 -4.45
N ASN A 19 -5.37 15.14 -3.37
CA ASN A 19 -4.40 16.11 -2.86
C ASN A 19 -5.00 17.53 -2.65
N ASP A 20 -6.26 17.60 -2.20
CA ASP A 20 -7.00 18.85 -1.94
C ASP A 20 -6.58 19.43 -0.58
N VAL A 21 -5.42 20.11 -0.56
CA VAL A 21 -4.77 20.62 0.67
C VAL A 21 -5.69 21.45 1.57
N PRO A 22 -6.50 22.41 1.06
CA PRO A 22 -7.44 23.16 1.89
C PRO A 22 -8.46 22.25 2.58
N LEU A 23 -8.98 21.25 1.88
CA LEU A 23 -10.00 20.37 2.39
C LEU A 23 -9.42 19.32 3.35
N ILE A 24 -8.20 18.86 3.11
CA ILE A 24 -7.44 18.03 4.05
C ILE A 24 -7.28 18.78 5.39
N LYS A 25 -6.93 20.06 5.37
CA LYS A 25 -6.75 20.84 6.62
C LYS A 25 -8.03 21.04 7.41
N THR A 26 -9.17 21.16 6.73
CA THR A 26 -10.46 21.51 7.35
C THR A 26 -11.33 20.30 7.69
N GLN A 27 -11.21 19.20 6.94
CA GLN A 27 -12.10 18.03 7.06
C GLN A 27 -11.38 16.73 7.45
N CYS A 28 -10.04 16.71 7.48
CA CYS A 28 -9.28 15.57 8.00
C CYS A 28 -8.78 15.81 9.42
N ARG A 29 -9.05 14.85 10.31
CA ARG A 29 -8.32 14.75 11.57
C ARG A 29 -7.07 13.92 11.34
N LYS A 30 -5.90 14.57 11.36
CA LYS A 30 -4.61 13.87 11.31
C LYS A 30 -4.40 13.20 12.67
N LYS A 31 -4.32 11.87 12.68
CA LYS A 31 -3.72 11.12 13.79
C LYS A 31 -2.31 10.76 13.35
N PHE A 32 -1.33 11.35 14.00
CA PHE A 32 0.04 10.82 13.95
C PHE A 32 0.05 9.62 14.91
N ALA A 33 0.19 8.43 14.36
CA ALA A 33 0.51 7.25 15.14
C ALA A 33 2.03 7.09 15.15
N ASP A 34 2.59 6.63 16.26
CA ASP A 34 3.99 6.25 16.30
C ASP A 34 4.26 5.19 15.24
N TRP A 35 5.28 5.41 14.43
CA TRP A 35 5.69 4.49 13.38
C TRP A 35 6.19 3.18 14.01
N ARG A 36 5.48 2.07 13.78
CA ARG A 36 5.80 0.76 14.38
C ARG A 36 6.75 -0.09 13.54
N GLY A 37 7.28 0.46 12.45
CA GLY A 37 8.06 -0.29 11.46
C GLY A 37 7.32 -0.40 10.13
N PRO A 38 7.95 -1.02 9.12
CA PRO A 38 7.36 -1.24 7.80
C PRO A 38 5.97 -1.89 7.88
N GLU A 39 5.03 -1.36 7.13
CA GLU A 39 3.67 -1.88 7.03
C GLU A 39 3.43 -2.50 5.67
N VAL A 40 2.75 -3.65 5.66
CA VAL A 40 2.34 -4.36 4.45
C VAL A 40 0.85 -4.68 4.56
N VAL A 41 0.07 -4.34 3.53
CA VAL A 41 -1.38 -4.55 3.51
C VAL A 41 -1.79 -5.20 2.20
N TYR A 42 -2.59 -6.27 2.28
CA TYR A 42 -3.18 -6.91 1.11
C TYR A 42 -4.26 -6.01 0.50
N ILE A 43 -4.13 -5.67 -0.79
CA ILE A 43 -5.08 -4.81 -1.50
C ILE A 43 -5.92 -5.57 -2.54
N GLY A 44 -5.77 -6.90 -2.63
CA GLY A 44 -6.50 -7.76 -3.56
C GLY A 44 -5.63 -8.21 -4.74
N ALA A 45 -6.09 -9.23 -5.48
CA ALA A 45 -5.47 -9.70 -6.72
C ALA A 45 -3.95 -9.96 -6.64
N ASN A 46 -3.47 -10.58 -5.54
CA ASN A 46 -2.05 -10.83 -5.27
C ASN A 46 -1.17 -9.56 -5.12
N GLN A 47 -1.80 -8.40 -4.94
CA GLN A 47 -1.11 -7.13 -4.74
C GLN A 47 -1.06 -6.75 -3.26
N TRP A 48 0.10 -6.26 -2.85
CA TRP A 48 0.39 -5.83 -1.50
C TRP A 48 0.92 -4.40 -1.53
N ALA A 49 0.26 -3.51 -0.79
CA ALA A 49 0.76 -2.16 -0.55
C ALA A 49 1.82 -2.21 0.56
N PHE A 50 2.96 -1.58 0.32
CA PHE A 50 4.08 -1.49 1.25
C PHE A 50 4.33 -0.03 1.61
N SER A 51 4.63 0.22 2.89
CA SER A 51 5.18 1.50 3.33
C SER A 51 6.29 1.31 4.35
N ALA A 52 7.36 2.08 4.20
CA ALA A 52 8.51 2.17 5.07
C ALA A 52 9.13 3.56 5.05
N THR A 53 10.04 3.81 6.00
CA THR A 53 10.77 5.09 6.08
C THR A 53 11.87 5.22 5.03
N LYS A 54 12.32 4.10 4.44
CA LYS A 54 13.39 4.03 3.44
C LYS A 54 13.15 2.83 2.51
N PRO A 55 13.83 2.77 1.35
CA PRO A 55 13.83 1.57 0.52
C PRO A 55 14.24 0.33 1.33
N HIS A 56 13.61 -0.80 1.03
CA HIS A 56 13.80 -2.05 1.76
C HIS A 56 13.79 -3.25 0.82
N ASP A 57 14.62 -4.24 1.13
CA ASP A 57 14.63 -5.51 0.42
C ASP A 57 13.62 -6.47 1.04
N ILE A 58 12.78 -7.07 0.19
CA ILE A 58 11.92 -8.20 0.53
C ILE A 58 12.56 -9.47 0.00
N VAL A 59 12.67 -10.48 0.86
CA VAL A 59 13.15 -11.81 0.49
C VAL A 59 11.98 -12.77 0.48
N PHE A 60 11.65 -13.28 -0.70
CA PHE A 60 10.65 -14.33 -0.88
C PHE A 60 11.30 -15.70 -0.75
N SER A 61 10.66 -16.58 0.01
CA SER A 61 11.01 -18.00 0.09
C SER A 61 10.20 -18.78 -0.93
N CYS A 62 10.86 -19.27 -1.97
CA CYS A 62 10.24 -20.03 -3.04
C CYS A 62 10.58 -21.53 -2.90
N PRO A 63 9.65 -22.43 -3.25
CA PRO A 63 9.97 -23.85 -3.37
C PRO A 63 11.06 -24.03 -4.44
N PRO A 64 11.96 -25.01 -4.26
CA PRO A 64 13.06 -25.25 -5.19
C PRO A 64 12.50 -25.71 -6.54
N ASN A 65 12.54 -24.82 -7.53
CA ASN A 65 12.35 -25.18 -8.94
C ASN A 65 13.71 -25.47 -9.56
N VAL A 66 13.78 -26.48 -10.42
CA VAL A 66 14.99 -26.86 -11.15
C VAL A 66 15.50 -25.62 -11.92
N GLY A 67 16.61 -25.04 -11.47
CA GLY A 67 17.29 -23.91 -12.13
C GLY A 67 17.01 -22.51 -11.56
N GLN A 68 16.23 -22.34 -10.48
CA GLN A 68 16.02 -21.02 -9.85
C GLN A 68 16.48 -20.99 -8.38
N PRO A 69 17.07 -19.86 -7.92
CA PRO A 69 17.43 -19.69 -6.52
C PRO A 69 16.20 -19.86 -5.60
N PRO A 70 16.33 -20.53 -4.44
CA PRO A 70 15.24 -20.72 -3.49
C PRO A 70 14.79 -19.42 -2.81
N LEU A 71 15.60 -18.37 -2.90
CA LEU A 71 15.31 -17.05 -2.39
C LEU A 71 15.26 -16.07 -3.56
N ARG A 72 14.21 -15.23 -3.60
CA ARG A 72 14.14 -14.11 -4.53
C ARG A 72 14.09 -12.80 -3.76
N THR A 73 15.02 -11.90 -4.07
CA THR A 73 15.06 -10.59 -3.44
C THR A 73 14.48 -9.54 -4.38
N LEU A 74 13.59 -8.71 -3.85
CA LEU A 74 13.05 -7.55 -4.54
C LEU A 74 13.30 -6.30 -3.69
N THR A 75 13.99 -5.31 -4.25
CA THR A 75 14.17 -4.01 -3.62
C THR A 75 12.94 -3.16 -3.88
N LEU A 76 12.27 -2.74 -2.81
CA LEU A 76 11.11 -1.86 -2.88
C LEU A 76 11.47 -0.42 -2.55
N PRO A 77 10.84 0.56 -3.22
CA PRO A 77 10.86 1.94 -2.75
C PRO A 77 10.21 2.07 -1.37
N ALA A 78 10.41 3.21 -0.71
CA ALA A 78 9.84 3.48 0.62
C ALA A 78 8.30 3.33 0.64
N VAL A 79 7.60 3.60 -0.46
CA VAL A 79 6.15 3.35 -0.58
C VAL A 79 5.89 2.79 -1.96
N GLY A 80 5.09 1.73 -2.06
CA GLY A 80 4.79 1.11 -3.35
C GLY A 80 3.81 -0.06 -3.27
N ILE A 81 3.64 -0.73 -4.41
CA ILE A 81 2.87 -1.97 -4.53
C ILE A 81 3.80 -3.03 -5.09
N PHE A 82 3.70 -4.25 -4.56
CA PHE A 82 4.40 -5.41 -5.10
C PHE A 82 3.49 -6.63 -5.16
N GLU A 83 3.92 -7.60 -5.96
CA GLU A 83 3.25 -8.89 -6.11
C GLU A 83 4.16 -9.99 -5.57
N VAL A 84 3.56 -11.00 -4.92
CA VAL A 84 4.30 -12.18 -4.49
C VAL A 84 4.39 -13.13 -5.69
N PRO A 85 5.59 -13.55 -6.12
CA PRO A 85 5.72 -14.50 -7.22
C PRO A 85 4.98 -15.80 -6.92
N LEU A 86 4.34 -16.39 -7.93
CA LEU A 86 3.57 -17.63 -7.77
C LEU A 86 4.41 -18.74 -7.15
N GLY A 87 3.86 -19.38 -6.13
CA GLY A 87 4.52 -20.46 -5.39
C GLY A 87 5.45 -19.98 -4.27
N CYS A 88 5.81 -18.70 -4.21
CA CYS A 88 6.65 -18.16 -3.14
C CYS A 88 5.82 -17.65 -1.95
N ARG A 89 6.45 -17.61 -0.77
CA ARG A 89 5.88 -17.08 0.48
C ARG A 89 6.86 -16.17 1.21
#